data_AF-A0A519ZE75-F1
#
_entry.id   AF-A0A519ZE75-F1
#
_cell.length_a   1.000
_cell.length_b   1.000
_cell.length_c   1.000
_cell.angle_alpha   90.00
_cell.angle_beta   90.00
_cell.angle_gamma   90.00
#
_symmetry.space_group_name_H-M   'P 1'
#
loop_
_entity.id
_entity.type
_entity.pdbx_description
1 polymer ?
#
loop_
_entity_poly.entity_id
_entity_poly.type
_entity_poly.pdbx_seq_one_letter_code
_entity_poly.pdbx_strand_id
1 'polypeptide(L)'
;MRRACSQSSTFMLINALVKNALAAALALGLAGQLVAGCRSAEGPAPSELVPGTALPVNFPAPVYALDANPPSAAAFALGRSLFYDVRLSRDGTVSCGSCHQQFAAFAHADHRLSHGVDNLLGTRNAPALQNLRWKADFFWDGGPKNLETLPLAPLTNPVEMDETLANVLRKLNGDATYVQRFAQVYDGKKPIDSYQLLRALAQFTAALTSANSRYDKYIR
;
A
#
# COMPACT_ATOMS: atom_id res chain seq x y z
N MET A 1 -52.72 -84.65 8.62
CA MET A 1 -52.39 -84.11 7.28
C MET A 1 -52.03 -82.64 7.42
N ARG A 2 -50.73 -82.29 7.40
CA ARG A 2 -50.26 -80.89 7.46
C ARG A 2 -49.46 -80.63 6.18
N ARG A 3 -49.89 -79.65 5.39
CA ARG A 3 -49.30 -79.28 4.10
C ARG A 3 -48.05 -78.43 4.34
N ALA A 4 -46.94 -78.80 3.69
CA ALA A 4 -45.68 -78.07 3.71
C ALA A 4 -45.71 -76.90 2.71
N CYS A 5 -45.18 -75.75 3.13
CA CYS A 5 -45.09 -74.50 2.37
C CYS A 5 -43.74 -74.48 1.63
N SER A 6 -43.76 -74.31 0.31
CA SER A 6 -42.55 -74.20 -0.53
C SER A 6 -42.07 -72.75 -0.51
N GLN A 7 -40.88 -72.48 0.02
CA GLN A 7 -40.25 -71.16 -0.08
C GLN A 7 -39.32 -71.10 -1.30
N SER A 8 -39.53 -70.03 -2.07
CA SER A 8 -39.06 -69.78 -3.43
C SER A 8 -37.66 -69.20 -3.47
N SER A 9 -36.84 -69.68 -4.41
CA SER A 9 -35.47 -69.21 -4.75
C SER A 9 -35.36 -67.74 -5.16
N THR A 10 -36.47 -67.00 -5.23
CA THR A 10 -36.51 -65.57 -5.58
C THR A 10 -35.98 -64.66 -4.46
N PHE A 11 -35.95 -65.11 -3.19
CA PHE A 11 -35.54 -64.27 -2.06
C PHE A 11 -34.02 -64.08 -1.92
N MET A 12 -33.20 -64.96 -2.50
CA MET A 12 -31.73 -64.88 -2.38
C MET A 12 -31.08 -63.88 -3.36
N LEU A 13 -31.70 -63.62 -4.52
CA LEU A 13 -31.13 -62.74 -5.55
C LEU A 13 -31.36 -61.24 -5.25
N ILE A 14 -32.48 -60.90 -4.61
CA ILE A 14 -32.79 -59.50 -4.24
C ILE A 14 -31.85 -59.01 -3.13
N ASN A 15 -31.44 -59.90 -2.22
CA ASN A 15 -30.60 -59.54 -1.07
C ASN A 15 -29.12 -59.30 -1.43
N ALA A 16 -28.65 -59.85 -2.56
CA ALA A 16 -27.29 -59.63 -3.07
C ALA A 16 -27.17 -58.29 -3.82
N LEU A 17 -28.20 -57.89 -4.56
CA LEU A 17 -28.25 -56.61 -5.29
C LEU A 17 -28.40 -55.40 -4.36
N VAL A 18 -29.18 -55.52 -3.27
CA VAL A 18 -29.34 -54.44 -2.26
C VAL A 18 -28.07 -54.23 -1.43
N LYS A 19 -27.32 -55.29 -1.10
CA LYS A 19 -26.07 -55.20 -0.33
C LYS A 19 -24.94 -54.50 -1.10
N ASN A 20 -24.84 -54.71 -2.42
CA ASN A 20 -23.82 -54.05 -3.23
C ASN A 20 -24.15 -52.57 -3.53
N ALA A 21 -25.43 -52.21 -3.62
CA ALA A 21 -25.85 -50.82 -3.78
C ALA A 21 -25.59 -49.98 -2.52
N LEU A 22 -25.77 -50.54 -1.31
CA LEU A 22 -25.45 -49.85 -0.05
C LEU A 22 -23.94 -49.68 0.17
N ALA A 23 -23.12 -50.66 -0.22
CA ALA A 23 -21.66 -50.56 -0.07
C ALA A 23 -21.05 -49.50 -1.01
N ALA A 24 -21.57 -49.36 -2.23
CA ALA A 24 -21.13 -48.33 -3.17
C ALA A 24 -21.57 -46.91 -2.73
N ALA A 25 -22.77 -46.77 -2.16
CA ALA A 25 -23.26 -45.48 -1.68
C ALA A 25 -22.50 -44.98 -0.42
N LEU A 26 -22.03 -45.87 0.45
CA LEU A 26 -21.20 -45.50 1.61
C LEU A 26 -19.77 -45.10 1.20
N ALA A 27 -19.19 -45.72 0.16
CA ALA A 27 -17.84 -45.40 -0.30
C ALA A 27 -17.76 -44.03 -1.01
N LEU A 28 -18.80 -43.63 -1.73
CA LEU A 28 -18.89 -42.28 -2.33
C LEU A 28 -19.29 -41.19 -1.33
N GLY A 29 -20.00 -41.53 -0.24
CA GLY A 29 -20.32 -40.60 0.83
C GLY A 29 -19.13 -40.22 1.72
N LEU A 30 -18.17 -41.14 1.92
CA LEU A 30 -17.00 -40.90 2.78
C LEU A 30 -15.86 -40.19 2.05
N ALA A 31 -15.74 -40.36 0.72
CA ALA A 31 -14.75 -39.65 -0.08
C ALA A 31 -15.10 -38.15 -0.26
N GLY A 32 -16.40 -37.80 -0.22
CA GLY A 32 -16.87 -36.42 -0.33
C GLY A 32 -16.68 -35.57 0.94
N GLN A 33 -16.46 -36.18 2.10
CA GLN A 33 -16.27 -35.45 3.37
C GLN A 33 -14.81 -35.17 3.72
N LEU A 34 -13.85 -35.72 2.99
CA LEU A 34 -12.41 -35.49 3.24
C LEU A 34 -11.85 -34.24 2.53
N VAL A 35 -12.60 -33.64 1.60
CA VAL A 35 -12.16 -32.42 0.87
C VAL A 35 -12.68 -31.12 1.53
N ALA A 36 -13.53 -31.21 2.55
CA ALA A 36 -14.05 -30.05 3.29
C ALA A 36 -13.20 -29.65 4.51
N GLY A 37 -12.00 -30.22 4.68
CA GLY A 37 -11.18 -30.07 5.89
C GLY A 37 -10.03 -29.06 5.83
N CYS A 38 -9.84 -28.34 4.71
CA CYS A 38 -8.76 -27.34 4.58
C CYS A 38 -9.32 -26.00 4.09
N ARG A 39 -10.31 -25.47 4.81
CA ARG A 39 -10.45 -24.01 4.88
C ARG A 39 -9.63 -23.59 6.09
N SER A 40 -8.42 -23.08 5.85
CA SER A 40 -7.77 -22.23 6.84
C SER A 40 -8.82 -21.20 7.23
N ALA A 41 -9.28 -21.26 8.48
CA ALA A 41 -9.88 -20.10 9.08
C ALA A 41 -8.75 -19.07 9.11
N GLU A 42 -8.68 -18.24 8.08
CA GLU A 42 -7.96 -16.99 8.10
C GLU A 42 -8.61 -16.21 9.25
N GLY A 43 -8.13 -16.44 10.48
CA GLY A 43 -8.32 -15.47 11.55
C GLY A 43 -7.89 -14.12 10.99
N PRO A 44 -8.49 -13.00 11.44
CA PRO A 44 -8.14 -11.69 10.90
C PRO A 44 -6.63 -11.58 10.86
N ALA A 45 -6.06 -11.44 9.66
CA ALA A 45 -4.64 -11.24 9.48
C ALA A 45 -4.20 -10.19 10.50
N PRO A 46 -3.04 -10.34 11.17
CA PRO A 46 -2.55 -9.34 12.10
C PRO A 46 -2.68 -7.99 11.41
N SER A 47 -3.49 -7.10 12.00
CA SER A 47 -3.72 -5.73 11.51
C SER A 47 -2.41 -5.22 10.94
N GLU A 48 -2.36 -5.10 9.61
CA GLU A 48 -1.13 -4.79 8.89
C GLU A 48 -0.57 -3.51 9.51
N LEU A 49 0.60 -3.60 10.13
CA LEU A 49 1.21 -2.48 10.83
C LEU A 49 1.34 -1.32 9.85
N VAL A 50 0.45 -0.32 9.99
CA VAL A 50 0.41 0.80 9.06
C VAL A 50 1.71 1.60 9.23
N PRO A 51 2.55 1.72 8.20
CA PRO A 51 3.83 2.41 8.32
C PRO A 51 3.65 3.83 8.85
N GLY A 52 4.54 4.26 9.75
CA GLY A 52 4.50 5.60 10.33
C GLY A 52 3.51 5.79 11.49
N THR A 53 2.73 4.79 11.89
CA THR A 53 1.82 4.93 13.05
C THR A 53 2.51 4.74 14.39
N ALA A 54 3.55 3.91 14.48
CA ALA A 54 4.32 3.73 15.70
C ALA A 54 5.15 4.99 16.03
N LEU A 55 4.89 5.59 17.19
CA LEU A 55 5.68 6.70 17.71
C LEU A 55 6.88 6.19 18.52
N PRO A 56 8.10 6.68 18.27
CA PRO A 56 9.23 6.36 19.13
C PRO A 56 9.03 6.92 20.54
N VAL A 57 9.29 6.10 21.56
CA VAL A 57 9.05 6.44 22.98
C VAL A 57 9.81 7.70 23.42
N ASN A 58 11.01 7.91 22.87
CA ASN A 58 11.92 8.99 23.23
C ASN A 58 11.77 10.25 22.35
N PHE A 59 10.75 10.33 21.49
CA PHE A 59 10.49 11.49 20.64
C PHE A 59 9.43 12.40 21.28
N PRO A 60 9.49 13.73 21.04
CA PRO A 60 8.41 14.62 21.44
C PRO A 60 7.15 14.31 20.62
N ALA A 61 6.02 14.92 21.03
CA ALA A 61 4.81 14.89 20.22
C ALA A 61 5.10 15.43 18.80
N PRO A 62 4.64 14.76 17.74
CA PRO A 62 4.76 15.28 16.38
C PRO A 62 4.10 16.64 16.22
N VAL A 63 4.68 17.50 15.39
CA VAL A 63 4.10 18.79 14.98
C VAL A 63 2.98 18.54 13.96
N TYR A 64 3.20 17.63 13.02
CA TYR A 64 2.19 17.23 12.04
C TYR A 64 1.27 16.15 12.61
N ALA A 65 0.00 16.51 12.78
CA ALA A 65 -1.05 15.61 13.22
C ALA A 65 -1.61 14.79 12.04
N LEU A 66 -1.86 13.51 12.29
CA LEU A 66 -2.36 12.56 11.26
C LEU A 66 -3.88 12.44 11.26
N ASP A 67 -4.58 13.13 12.16
CA ASP A 67 -6.04 13.11 12.27
C ASP A 67 -6.72 13.61 11.01
N ALA A 68 -6.18 14.68 10.41
CA ALA A 68 -6.67 15.20 9.16
C ALA A 68 -6.44 14.20 8.02
N ASN A 69 -5.35 13.43 8.03
CA ASN A 69 -4.94 12.46 6.99
C ASN A 69 -4.64 11.05 7.61
N PRO A 70 -5.66 10.30 8.05
CA PRO A 70 -5.44 9.07 8.81
C PRO A 70 -4.59 8.04 8.03
N PRO A 71 -3.56 7.43 8.65
CA PRO A 71 -2.69 6.51 7.93
C PRO A 71 -3.40 5.25 7.49
N SER A 72 -3.10 4.77 6.28
CA SER A 72 -3.48 3.41 5.85
C SER A 72 -2.38 2.77 5.02
N ALA A 73 -2.26 1.43 5.09
CA ALA A 73 -1.26 0.70 4.32
C ALA A 73 -1.45 0.90 2.79
N ALA A 74 -2.70 0.93 2.33
CA ALA A 74 -3.03 1.20 0.93
C ALA A 74 -2.63 2.61 0.48
N ALA A 75 -2.89 3.63 1.31
CA ALA A 75 -2.50 5.01 1.02
C ALA A 75 -0.97 5.19 1.05
N PHE A 76 -0.28 4.56 2.01
CA PHE A 76 1.18 4.53 2.06
C PHE A 76 1.78 3.91 0.79
N ALA A 77 1.26 2.75 0.37
CA ALA A 77 1.74 2.07 -0.84
C ALA A 77 1.48 2.88 -2.12
N LEU A 78 0.32 3.56 -2.20
CA LEU A 78 -0.01 4.50 -3.28
C LEU A 78 0.97 5.69 -3.29
N GLY A 79 1.15 6.34 -2.15
CA GLY A 79 2.11 7.45 -1.98
C GLY A 79 3.52 7.07 -2.37
N ARG A 80 3.98 5.89 -1.93
CA ARG A 80 5.30 5.36 -2.28
C ARG A 80 5.45 5.18 -3.79
N SER A 81 4.40 4.70 -4.45
CA SER A 81 4.45 4.52 -5.92
C SER A 81 4.57 5.85 -6.63
N LEU A 82 3.76 6.84 -6.24
CA LEU A 82 3.81 8.19 -6.78
C LEU A 82 5.18 8.85 -6.55
N PHE A 83 5.76 8.69 -5.36
CA PHE A 83 7.05 9.27 -5.00
C PHE A 83 8.20 8.84 -5.94
N TYR A 84 8.15 7.61 -6.43
CA TYR A 84 9.15 7.06 -7.36
C TYR A 84 8.70 7.07 -8.83
N ASP A 85 7.56 7.69 -9.14
CA ASP A 85 7.02 7.70 -10.50
C ASP A 85 7.55 8.87 -11.31
N VAL A 86 8.40 8.57 -12.29
CA VAL A 86 9.00 9.59 -13.17
C VAL A 86 7.97 10.28 -14.06
N ARG A 87 6.79 9.68 -14.29
CA ARG A 87 5.73 10.28 -15.12
C ARG A 87 5.19 11.59 -14.53
N LEU A 88 5.43 11.84 -13.25
CA LEU A 88 5.06 13.09 -12.59
C LEU A 88 5.92 14.28 -13.04
N SER A 89 7.06 14.07 -13.70
CA SER A 89 7.82 15.13 -14.35
C SER A 89 7.37 15.37 -15.78
N ARG A 90 7.71 16.54 -16.32
CA ARG A 90 7.36 16.95 -17.69
C ARG A 90 7.85 15.98 -18.74
N ASP A 91 9.13 15.59 -18.63
CA ASP A 91 9.85 14.77 -19.61
C ASP A 91 9.87 13.28 -19.26
N GLY A 92 9.31 12.89 -18.12
CA GLY A 92 9.28 11.49 -17.68
C GLY A 92 10.63 10.97 -17.17
N THR A 93 11.56 11.84 -16.79
CA THR A 93 12.92 11.44 -16.35
C THR A 93 13.17 11.60 -14.85
N VAL A 94 12.41 12.47 -14.17
CA VAL A 94 12.60 12.81 -12.75
C VAL A 94 11.42 12.37 -11.91
N SER A 95 11.70 11.77 -10.75
CA SER A 95 10.74 11.49 -9.67
C SER A 95 11.18 12.21 -8.39
N CYS A 96 10.33 12.23 -7.36
CA CYS A 96 10.77 12.73 -6.05
C CYS A 96 11.98 11.94 -5.53
N GLY A 97 11.99 10.62 -5.77
CA GLY A 97 13.10 9.73 -5.40
C GLY A 97 14.40 9.95 -6.15
N SER A 98 14.40 10.68 -7.28
CA SER A 98 15.63 11.03 -8.01
C SER A 98 16.53 11.94 -7.16
N CYS A 99 15.93 12.91 -6.46
CA CYS A 99 16.64 13.80 -5.55
C CYS A 99 16.58 13.33 -4.08
N HIS A 100 15.51 12.67 -3.67
CA HIS A 100 15.32 12.23 -2.28
C HIS A 100 15.66 10.75 -2.12
N GLN A 101 16.94 10.45 -2.02
CA GLN A 101 17.47 9.09 -2.08
C GLN A 101 17.35 8.36 -0.74
N GLN A 102 16.58 7.27 -0.69
CA GLN A 102 16.26 6.55 0.56
C GLN A 102 17.50 6.17 1.40
N PHE A 103 18.58 5.71 0.76
CA PHE A 103 19.81 5.30 1.46
C PHE A 103 20.54 6.46 2.15
N ALA A 104 20.30 7.71 1.69
CA ALA A 104 20.88 8.93 2.22
C ALA A 104 19.88 9.71 3.08
N ALA A 105 19.00 8.98 3.79
CA ALA A 105 17.91 9.56 4.56
C ALA A 105 16.98 10.46 3.72
N PHE A 106 16.80 10.11 2.45
CA PHE A 106 16.03 10.91 1.49
C PHE A 106 16.60 12.30 1.23
N ALA A 107 17.90 12.52 1.44
CA ALA A 107 18.63 13.66 0.91
C ALA A 107 19.17 13.36 -0.49
N HIS A 108 19.68 14.38 -1.18
CA HIS A 108 20.38 14.18 -2.45
C HIS A 108 21.88 13.99 -2.18
N ALA A 109 22.31 12.75 -2.02
CA ALA A 109 23.73 12.44 -1.82
C ALA A 109 24.54 12.69 -3.09
N ASP A 110 25.84 12.87 -2.91
CA ASP A 110 26.85 13.08 -3.97
C ASP A 110 26.63 14.30 -4.87
N HIS A 111 25.72 15.20 -4.49
CA HIS A 111 25.40 16.41 -5.24
C HIS A 111 25.48 17.65 -4.35
N ARG A 112 26.24 18.66 -4.76
CA ARG A 112 26.22 19.97 -4.06
C ARG A 112 24.89 20.70 -4.28
N LEU A 113 24.32 20.58 -5.48
CA LEU A 113 23.05 21.17 -5.91
C LEU A 113 22.26 20.09 -6.62
N SER A 114 20.94 20.04 -6.44
CA SER A 114 20.10 19.06 -7.12
C SER A 114 19.95 19.38 -8.61
N HIS A 115 19.77 18.35 -9.41
CA HIS A 115 19.50 18.44 -10.84
C HIS A 115 18.09 17.90 -11.12
N GLY A 116 17.33 18.55 -12.00
CA GLY A 116 15.99 18.10 -12.39
C GLY A 116 15.90 17.78 -13.87
N VAL A 117 14.73 18.06 -14.45
CA VAL A 117 14.44 17.85 -15.89
C VAL A 117 15.49 18.53 -16.76
N ASP A 118 15.74 17.95 -17.94
CA ASP A 118 16.81 18.37 -18.87
C ASP A 118 18.22 18.47 -18.22
N ASN A 119 18.43 17.82 -17.06
CA ASN A 119 19.64 17.94 -16.24
C ASN A 119 19.94 19.39 -15.79
N LEU A 120 18.89 20.22 -15.66
CA LEU A 120 19.03 21.59 -15.19
C LEU A 120 19.49 21.63 -13.74
N LEU A 121 20.46 22.49 -13.45
CA LEU A 121 21.03 22.65 -12.12
C LEU A 121 20.17 23.59 -11.27
N GLY A 122 19.69 23.12 -10.12
CA GLY A 122 18.99 23.90 -9.12
C GLY A 122 19.92 24.85 -8.35
N THR A 123 19.33 25.60 -7.41
CA THR A 123 20.08 26.56 -6.58
C THR A 123 20.44 26.00 -5.20
N ARG A 124 19.93 24.82 -4.84
CA ARG A 124 20.12 24.18 -3.54
C ARG A 124 20.15 22.65 -3.67
N ASN A 125 20.66 21.98 -2.64
CA ASN A 125 20.53 20.54 -2.46
C ASN A 125 19.16 20.20 -1.84
N ALA A 126 18.57 19.07 -2.24
CA ALA A 126 17.29 18.62 -1.69
C ALA A 126 17.46 18.17 -0.22
N PRO A 127 16.73 18.77 0.74
CA PRO A 127 16.87 18.42 2.14
C PRO A 127 16.38 16.99 2.41
N ALA A 128 16.89 16.42 3.50
CA ALA A 128 16.52 15.08 3.92
C ALA A 128 15.05 15.03 4.40
N LEU A 129 14.32 13.96 4.03
CA LEU A 129 12.88 13.80 4.34
C LEU A 129 12.60 12.85 5.52
N GLN A 130 13.60 12.35 6.22
CA GLN A 130 13.36 11.61 7.45
C GLN A 130 12.81 12.54 8.55
N ASN A 131 11.89 12.00 9.34
CA ASN A 131 11.31 12.63 10.52
C ASN A 131 10.54 13.94 10.24
N LEU A 132 9.93 14.11 9.05
CA LEU A 132 9.15 15.33 8.71
C LEU A 132 8.05 15.64 9.72
N ARG A 133 7.44 14.61 10.35
CA ARG A 133 6.37 14.80 11.33
C ARG A 133 6.77 15.64 12.54
N TRP A 134 8.06 15.75 12.84
CA TRP A 134 8.61 16.52 13.96
C TRP A 134 9.24 17.85 13.54
N LYS A 135 9.15 18.22 12.26
CA LYS A 135 9.66 19.49 11.76
C LYS A 135 8.54 20.53 11.67
N ALA A 136 8.86 21.78 12.01
CA ALA A 136 7.97 22.92 11.82
C ALA A 136 8.13 23.57 10.43
N ASP A 137 9.34 23.43 9.86
CA ASP A 137 9.75 24.00 8.58
C ASP A 137 10.33 22.89 7.70
N PHE A 138 9.93 22.85 6.43
CA PHE A 138 10.29 21.74 5.53
C PHE A 138 11.35 22.11 4.49
N PHE A 139 11.43 23.38 4.10
CA PHE A 139 12.46 23.88 3.19
C PHE A 139 13.54 24.66 3.94
N TRP A 140 14.67 24.88 3.26
CA TRP A 140 15.80 25.67 3.76
C TRP A 140 15.45 27.11 4.17
N ASP A 141 14.35 27.65 3.66
CA ASP A 141 13.83 29.00 3.92
C ASP A 141 12.45 28.97 4.63
N GLY A 142 12.05 27.85 5.21
CA GLY A 142 10.74 27.68 5.86
C GLY A 142 9.70 27.07 4.93
N GLY A 143 9.40 27.79 3.84
CA GLY A 143 8.46 27.35 2.79
C GLY A 143 7.04 26.99 3.30
N PRO A 144 6.28 26.13 2.58
CA PRO A 144 4.97 25.65 3.00
C PRO A 144 5.06 24.90 4.33
N LYS A 145 4.09 25.14 5.22
CA LYS A 145 4.03 24.52 6.56
C LYS A 145 3.12 23.30 6.63
N ASN A 146 2.64 22.83 5.49
CA ASN A 146 1.72 21.71 5.38
C ASN A 146 2.37 20.61 4.51
N LEU A 147 2.36 19.38 5.01
CA LEU A 147 3.06 18.26 4.39
C LEU A 147 2.40 17.84 3.07
N GLU A 148 1.08 17.96 2.97
CA GLU A 148 0.32 17.70 1.74
C GLU A 148 0.65 18.70 0.64
N THR A 149 0.88 19.97 0.95
CA THR A 149 1.17 20.98 -0.09
C THR A 149 2.66 21.07 -0.44
N LEU A 150 3.53 20.47 0.37
CA LEU A 150 4.98 20.43 0.15
C LEU A 150 5.38 19.99 -1.28
N PRO A 151 4.80 18.92 -1.86
CA PRO A 151 5.20 18.44 -3.19
C PRO A 151 4.85 19.41 -4.32
N LEU A 152 3.98 20.40 -4.11
CA LEU A 152 3.63 21.34 -5.18
C LEU A 152 4.84 22.16 -5.63
N ALA A 153 5.70 22.56 -4.71
CA ALA A 153 6.89 23.36 -5.02
C ALA A 153 7.85 22.63 -5.99
N PRO A 154 8.33 21.41 -5.71
CA PRO A 154 9.18 20.68 -6.66
C PRO A 154 8.43 20.24 -7.92
N LEU A 155 7.14 19.88 -7.81
CA LEU A 155 6.34 19.43 -8.96
C LEU A 155 6.23 20.50 -10.05
N THR A 156 6.04 21.76 -9.66
CA THR A 156 5.83 22.87 -10.59
C THR A 156 7.07 23.73 -10.82
N ASN A 157 8.20 23.41 -10.21
CA ASN A 157 9.42 24.17 -10.41
C ASN A 157 10.03 23.80 -11.78
N PRO A 158 10.30 24.80 -12.66
CA PRO A 158 10.78 24.55 -14.02
C PRO A 158 12.17 23.92 -14.10
N VAL A 159 12.94 23.97 -13.01
CA VAL A 159 14.27 23.35 -12.91
C VAL A 159 14.19 21.94 -12.30
N GLU A 160 13.12 21.63 -11.56
CA GLU A 160 12.98 20.35 -10.87
C GLU A 160 12.15 19.36 -11.70
N MET A 161 10.82 19.46 -11.67
CA MET A 161 9.92 18.54 -12.39
C MET A 161 9.17 19.20 -13.57
N ASP A 162 9.15 20.53 -13.63
CA ASP A 162 8.55 21.38 -14.68
C ASP A 162 7.13 20.99 -15.11
N GLU A 163 6.29 20.60 -14.16
CA GLU A 163 4.93 20.15 -14.45
C GLU A 163 3.84 21.11 -14.02
N THR A 164 2.66 20.90 -14.59
CA THR A 164 1.42 21.50 -14.10
C THR A 164 0.60 20.44 -13.38
N LEU A 165 -0.04 20.83 -12.29
CA LEU A 165 -0.93 19.94 -11.55
C LEU A 165 -2.04 19.36 -12.45
N ALA A 166 -2.58 20.17 -13.37
CA ALA A 166 -3.58 19.74 -14.33
C ALA A 166 -3.06 18.63 -15.27
N ASN A 167 -1.83 18.73 -15.78
CA ASN A 167 -1.26 17.71 -16.65
C ASN A 167 -0.91 16.44 -15.88
N VAL A 168 -0.40 16.57 -14.65
CA VAL A 168 -0.18 15.42 -13.77
C VAL A 168 -1.48 14.66 -13.51
N LEU A 169 -2.56 15.36 -13.14
CA LEU A 169 -3.86 14.72 -12.95
C LEU A 169 -4.38 14.07 -14.24
N ARG A 170 -4.16 14.70 -15.41
CA ARG A 170 -4.48 14.08 -16.71
C ARG A 170 -3.70 12.78 -16.94
N LYS A 171 -2.39 12.77 -16.68
CA LYS A 171 -1.55 11.56 -16.79
C LYS A 171 -2.06 10.44 -15.87
N LEU A 172 -2.35 10.77 -14.61
CA LEU A 172 -2.83 9.80 -13.62
C LEU A 172 -4.23 9.26 -13.95
N ASN A 173 -5.15 10.12 -14.41
CA ASN A 173 -6.49 9.70 -14.83
C ASN A 173 -6.49 8.91 -16.15
N GLY A 174 -5.43 9.02 -16.96
CA GLY A 174 -5.22 8.20 -18.15
C GLY A 174 -4.66 6.81 -17.86
N ASP A 175 -4.26 6.52 -16.61
CA ASP A 175 -3.71 5.23 -16.19
C ASP A 175 -4.77 4.45 -15.39
N ALA A 176 -5.24 3.33 -15.94
CA ALA A 176 -6.27 2.50 -15.32
C ALA A 176 -5.83 1.92 -13.96
N THR A 177 -4.54 1.61 -13.80
CA THR A 177 -3.97 1.11 -12.54
C THR A 177 -4.01 2.20 -11.48
N TYR A 178 -3.64 3.45 -11.79
CA TYR A 178 -3.77 4.55 -10.85
C TYR A 178 -5.22 4.83 -10.50
N VAL A 179 -6.12 4.91 -11.50
CA VAL A 179 -7.56 5.11 -11.25
C VAL A 179 -8.12 4.06 -10.29
N GLN A 180 -7.73 2.78 -10.45
CA GLN A 180 -8.15 1.71 -9.54
C GLN A 180 -7.56 1.89 -8.13
N ARG A 181 -6.27 2.18 -8.01
CA ARG A 181 -5.59 2.32 -6.71
C ARG A 181 -6.06 3.55 -5.92
N PHE A 182 -6.32 4.67 -6.60
CA PHE A 182 -6.93 5.84 -5.98
C PHE A 182 -8.36 5.57 -5.54
N ALA A 183 -9.17 4.89 -6.37
CA ALA A 183 -10.51 4.49 -5.99
C ALA A 183 -10.52 3.57 -4.75
N GLN A 184 -9.53 2.69 -4.59
CA GLN A 184 -9.40 1.85 -3.40
C GLN A 184 -9.11 2.64 -2.12
N VAL A 185 -8.32 3.72 -2.21
CA VAL A 185 -7.92 4.55 -1.06
C VAL A 185 -8.99 5.59 -0.70
N TYR A 186 -9.77 6.05 -1.68
CA TYR A 186 -10.69 7.19 -1.55
C TYR A 186 -12.14 6.83 -1.89
N ASP A 187 -12.60 5.67 -1.43
CA ASP A 187 -14.01 5.24 -1.47
C ASP A 187 -14.67 5.31 -2.86
N GLY A 188 -13.93 4.91 -3.89
CA GLY A 188 -14.42 4.88 -5.26
C GLY A 188 -14.47 6.24 -5.98
N LYS A 189 -14.06 7.35 -5.33
CA LYS A 189 -14.08 8.69 -5.94
C LYS A 189 -13.24 8.77 -7.21
N LYS A 190 -13.84 9.38 -8.23
CA LYS A 190 -13.27 9.67 -9.55
C LYS A 190 -13.82 11.01 -10.07
N PRO A 191 -13.08 11.73 -10.94
CA PRO A 191 -11.69 11.47 -11.34
C PRO A 191 -10.71 11.67 -10.16
N ILE A 192 -9.46 11.25 -10.33
CA ILE A 192 -8.38 11.58 -9.40
C ILE A 192 -8.23 13.11 -9.37
N ASP A 193 -8.33 13.70 -8.19
CA ASP A 193 -8.14 15.14 -7.96
C ASP A 193 -6.82 15.47 -7.23
N SER A 194 -6.55 16.76 -7.09
CA SER A 194 -5.34 17.25 -6.41
C SER A 194 -5.32 16.91 -4.93
N TYR A 195 -6.48 16.89 -4.27
CA TYR A 195 -6.58 16.54 -2.86
C TYR A 195 -6.15 15.10 -2.62
N GLN A 196 -6.61 14.17 -3.46
CA GLN A 196 -6.21 12.77 -3.41
C GLN A 196 -4.71 12.61 -3.69
N LEU A 197 -4.18 13.26 -4.73
CA LEU A 197 -2.76 13.16 -5.09
C LEU A 197 -1.83 13.62 -3.96
N LEU A 198 -2.06 14.83 -3.44
CA LEU A 198 -1.22 15.45 -2.43
C LEU A 198 -1.26 14.69 -1.10
N ARG A 199 -2.44 14.22 -0.70
CA ARG A 199 -2.60 13.42 0.51
C ARG A 199 -1.97 12.04 0.41
N ALA A 200 -2.03 11.41 -0.77
CA ALA A 200 -1.36 10.12 -0.99
C ALA A 200 0.16 10.29 -0.87
N LEU A 201 0.75 11.33 -1.45
CA LEU A 201 2.18 11.62 -1.27
C LEU A 201 2.55 11.85 0.20
N ALA A 202 1.74 12.62 0.93
CA ALA A 202 1.95 12.89 2.36
C ALA A 202 1.91 11.61 3.22
N GLN A 203 1.11 10.61 2.85
CA GLN A 203 1.04 9.32 3.57
C GLN A 203 2.38 8.59 3.57
N PHE A 204 3.09 8.62 2.44
CA PHE A 204 4.42 8.03 2.35
C PHE A 204 5.46 8.87 3.07
N THR A 205 5.50 10.19 2.83
CA THR A 205 6.54 11.07 3.39
C THR A 205 6.41 11.26 4.91
N ALA A 206 5.19 11.27 5.45
CA ALA A 206 4.96 11.29 6.90
C ALA A 206 5.48 10.02 7.59
N ALA A 207 5.44 8.89 6.90
CA ALA A 207 5.85 7.60 7.47
C ALA A 207 7.37 7.39 7.53
N LEU A 208 8.17 8.28 6.93
CA LEU A 208 9.63 8.19 6.89
C LEU A 208 10.26 8.51 8.26
N THR A 209 10.17 7.57 9.19
CA THR A 209 10.68 7.73 10.57
C THR A 209 11.99 6.97 10.76
N SER A 210 13.01 7.67 11.30
CA SER A 210 14.28 7.11 11.76
C SER A 210 14.46 7.43 13.24
N ALA A 211 14.52 6.39 14.07
CA ALA A 211 14.47 6.54 15.53
C ALA A 211 15.28 5.49 16.30
N ASN A 212 16.35 4.93 15.71
CA ASN A 212 17.19 3.91 16.34
C ASN A 212 18.69 4.24 16.27
N SER A 213 19.03 5.52 16.25
CA SER A 213 20.41 6.00 16.29
C SER A 213 21.10 5.62 17.61
N ARG A 214 22.43 5.76 17.68
CA ARG A 214 23.18 5.57 18.94
C ARG A 214 22.67 6.49 20.04
N TYR A 215 22.30 7.72 19.67
CA TYR A 215 21.73 8.68 20.60
C TYR A 215 20.34 8.25 21.08
N ASP A 216 19.46 7.79 20.18
CA ASP A 216 18.14 7.27 20.56
C ASP A 216 18.23 6.13 21.58
N LYS A 217 19.21 5.24 21.42
CA LYS A 217 19.43 4.14 22.38
C LYS A 217 19.95 4.61 23.74
N TYR A 218 20.67 5.72 23.78
CA TYR A 218 21.21 6.28 25.02
C TYR A 218 20.12 6.98 25.86
N ILE A 219 19.10 7.57 25.23
CA ILE A 219 18.05 8.35 25.90
C ILE A 219 16.76 7.56 26.19
N ARG A 220 16.72 6.26 25.89
CA ARG A 220 15.57 5.38 26.12
C ARG A 220 15.56 4.76 27.51
#